data_AF-A0A954IAX0-F1
#
_entry.id   AF-A0A954IAX0-F1
#
_cell.length_a   1.000
_cell.length_b   1.000
_cell.length_c   1.000
_cell.angle_alpha   90.00
_cell.angle_beta   90.00
_cell.angle_gamma   90.00
#
_symmetry.space_group_name_H-M   'P 1'
#
loop_
_entity.id
_entity.type
_entity.pdbx_description
1 polymer ?
#
loop_
_entity_poly.entity_id
_entity_poly.type
_entity_poly.pdbx_seq_one_letter_code
_entity_poly.pdbx_strand_id
1 'polypeptide(L)'
;LGMQNPAFKPLSDSPLADIGNHFTHADLLKSRGYATAQVGKWQLSGKLPTLVRDTGFDEYCMWAYDHNLPPGIQHPSHERPGGNTSRYWHPCIVQNGEYRPTEPNDYGPDLFNEFTLDFARRHREQPFFVYYTSLLTHSPYLETPDSQHPGQRLKGTFQSNLEYLDHLMGQLRAGLQAEGLDQNTLVIFVGDNGTGGDGKGTVTELGARVPCLICGPGVKAGLVTRAVADLTDFMPTLAEYAGATLPTDRPFDGHSLTGVLRGEQQQHREWIYSHLDDGRILRDSRWLLEIGKGGKSETFFDCGESRDGSGYVDVTGSDQPEVKAARARFAEILAGLPIPVPHPEVEQAASRSNKPTATDRKARFQQRDGNKDGFIDHQEFLDTIAGNDLKAGEKRFQLLDTNRDDNVSWDEFIANGVGGKKE
;
A
#
# COMPACT_ATOMS: atom_id res chain seq x y z
N LEU A 1 -6.46 1.48 -2.33
CA LEU A 1 -5.78 0.27 -1.81
C LEU A 1 -5.80 0.30 -0.29
N GLY A 2 -6.62 -0.56 0.30
CA GLY A 2 -6.91 -0.60 1.74
C GLY A 2 -8.40 -0.81 1.93
N MET A 3 -8.77 -2.01 2.41
CA MET A 3 -10.15 -2.44 2.70
C MET A 3 -10.78 -1.70 3.91
N GLN A 4 -10.60 -0.38 3.98
CA GLN A 4 -11.16 0.49 5.02
C GLN A 4 -11.80 1.77 4.43
N ASN A 5 -12.29 1.70 3.20
CA ASN A 5 -13.21 2.73 2.69
C ASN A 5 -14.65 2.17 2.75
N PRO A 6 -15.55 2.73 3.56
CA PRO A 6 -16.97 2.35 3.56
C PRO A 6 -17.69 2.66 2.22
N ALA A 7 -17.03 3.33 1.27
CA ALA A 7 -17.46 3.51 -0.13
C ALA A 7 -16.84 2.50 -1.11
N PHE A 8 -16.29 1.38 -0.62
CA PHE A 8 -15.89 0.23 -1.43
C PHE A 8 -16.65 -1.01 -0.96
N LYS A 9 -17.82 -1.23 -1.56
CA LYS A 9 -18.38 -2.58 -1.70
C LYS A 9 -18.40 -2.87 -3.21
N PRO A 10 -17.43 -3.61 -3.77
CA PRO A 10 -17.74 -4.35 -4.98
C PRO A 10 -19.02 -5.16 -4.69
N LEU A 11 -19.92 -5.30 -5.67
CA LEU A 11 -21.06 -6.22 -5.52
C LEU A 11 -20.49 -7.53 -4.96
N SER A 12 -20.95 -7.91 -3.76
CA SER A 12 -20.32 -8.91 -2.88
C SER A 12 -20.09 -10.29 -3.53
N ASP A 13 -20.68 -10.48 -4.71
CA ASP A 13 -20.82 -11.75 -5.39
C ASP A 13 -20.41 -11.70 -6.87
N SER A 14 -19.75 -10.63 -7.35
CA SER A 14 -19.26 -10.60 -8.74
C SER A 14 -18.09 -11.57 -8.91
N PRO A 15 -18.18 -12.59 -9.79
CA PRO A 15 -17.08 -13.52 -10.05
C PRO A 15 -15.78 -12.81 -10.49
N LEU A 16 -15.88 -11.65 -11.12
CA LEU A 16 -14.72 -10.87 -11.58
C LEU A 16 -13.91 -10.26 -10.43
N ALA A 17 -14.59 -9.93 -9.33
CA ALA A 17 -13.93 -9.34 -8.16
C ALA A 17 -13.37 -10.41 -7.22
N ASP A 18 -13.69 -11.69 -7.39
CA ASP A 18 -13.15 -12.77 -6.57
C ASP A 18 -11.80 -13.24 -7.12
N ILE A 19 -10.72 -13.01 -6.37
CA ILE A 19 -9.35 -13.38 -6.79
C ILE A 19 -9.21 -14.88 -7.06
N GLY A 20 -10.02 -15.75 -6.42
CA GLY A 20 -9.98 -17.19 -6.65
C GLY A 20 -10.40 -17.62 -8.06
N ASN A 21 -10.97 -16.71 -8.86
CA ASN A 21 -11.29 -16.97 -10.27
C ASN A 21 -10.16 -16.55 -11.23
N HIS A 22 -9.06 -16.01 -10.72
CA HIS A 22 -7.93 -15.54 -11.52
C HIS A 22 -6.74 -16.49 -11.38
N PHE A 23 -6.02 -16.68 -12.48
CA PHE A 23 -4.79 -17.46 -12.49
C PHE A 23 -3.66 -16.66 -11.83
N THR A 24 -3.02 -17.23 -10.81
CA THR A 24 -2.01 -16.52 -10.01
C THR A 24 -0.59 -17.07 -10.17
N HIS A 25 0.38 -16.38 -9.55
CA HIS A 25 1.76 -16.86 -9.47
C HIS A 25 1.86 -18.23 -8.77
N ALA A 26 1.02 -18.48 -7.77
CA ALA A 26 1.03 -19.74 -7.05
C ALA A 26 0.48 -20.89 -7.93
N ASP A 27 -0.58 -20.66 -8.71
CA ASP A 27 -1.09 -21.66 -9.67
C ASP A 27 -0.03 -22.04 -10.70
N LEU A 28 0.67 -21.03 -11.25
CA LEU A 28 1.76 -21.22 -12.20
C LEU A 28 2.86 -22.09 -11.62
N LEU A 29 3.35 -21.78 -10.43
CA LEU A 29 4.47 -22.48 -9.81
C LEU A 29 4.05 -23.87 -9.32
N LYS A 30 2.83 -24.01 -8.80
CA LYS A 30 2.26 -25.30 -8.39
C LYS A 30 2.12 -26.25 -9.57
N SER A 31 1.82 -25.76 -10.77
CA SER A 31 1.82 -26.59 -12.00
C SER A 31 3.19 -27.22 -12.33
N ARG A 32 4.27 -26.69 -11.74
CA ARG A 32 5.64 -27.19 -11.85
C ARG A 32 6.13 -27.93 -10.59
N GLY A 33 5.22 -28.28 -9.69
CA GLY A 33 5.52 -29.05 -8.49
C GLY A 33 6.10 -28.23 -7.33
N TYR A 34 5.94 -26.91 -7.35
CA TYR A 34 6.33 -26.07 -6.22
C TYR A 34 5.34 -26.26 -5.07
N ALA A 35 5.84 -26.35 -3.84
CA ALA A 35 5.03 -26.05 -2.65
C ALA A 35 4.83 -24.54 -2.55
N THR A 36 3.61 -24.10 -2.23
CA THR A 36 3.25 -22.67 -2.25
C THR A 36 2.74 -22.19 -0.90
N ALA A 37 3.26 -21.05 -0.41
CA ALA A 37 2.79 -20.41 0.81
C ALA A 37 2.52 -18.91 0.67
N GLN A 38 1.47 -18.42 1.34
CA GLN A 38 1.22 -16.99 1.54
C GLN A 38 1.49 -16.61 2.99
N VAL A 39 2.18 -15.48 3.22
CA VAL A 39 2.56 -15.06 4.57
C VAL A 39 2.32 -13.58 4.78
N GLY A 40 1.69 -13.20 5.89
CA GLY A 40 1.48 -11.81 6.29
C GLY A 40 0.16 -11.24 5.79
N LYS A 41 0.20 -10.16 5.01
CA LYS A 41 -0.97 -9.39 4.58
C LYS A 41 -1.66 -10.00 3.35
N TRP A 42 -2.95 -10.34 3.43
CA TRP A 42 -3.72 -10.72 2.25
C TRP A 42 -4.27 -9.52 1.47
N GLN A 43 -5.28 -8.84 2.01
CA GLN A 43 -5.95 -7.67 1.40
C GLN A 43 -6.45 -7.84 -0.06
N LEU A 44 -6.53 -9.06 -0.57
CA LEU A 44 -7.27 -9.38 -1.77
C LEU A 44 -8.68 -9.84 -1.37
N SER A 45 -9.60 -9.66 -2.31
CA SER A 45 -10.96 -10.16 -2.24
C SER A 45 -11.00 -11.70 -2.23
N GLY A 46 -12.20 -12.27 -2.11
CA GLY A 46 -12.47 -13.70 -2.27
C GLY A 46 -13.32 -14.27 -1.13
N LYS A 47 -13.46 -15.59 -1.07
CA LYS A 47 -14.45 -16.25 -0.21
C LYS A 47 -13.82 -17.00 0.94
N LEU A 48 -14.29 -16.74 2.16
CA LEU A 48 -13.94 -17.58 3.31
C LEU A 48 -14.73 -18.90 3.27
N PRO A 49 -14.17 -20.02 3.76
CA PRO A 49 -12.86 -20.13 4.41
C PRO A 49 -11.69 -20.44 3.47
N THR A 50 -11.94 -20.58 2.16
CA THR A 50 -10.95 -21.07 1.17
C THR A 50 -10.13 -19.97 0.51
N LEU A 51 -10.39 -18.70 0.84
CA LEU A 51 -9.85 -17.44 0.31
C LEU A 51 -8.43 -17.53 -0.27
N VAL A 52 -7.47 -18.05 0.51
CA VAL A 52 -6.06 -18.12 0.13
C VAL A 52 -5.76 -19.39 -0.70
N ARG A 53 -6.41 -20.51 -0.38
CA ARG A 53 -6.24 -21.78 -1.10
C ARG A 53 -6.79 -21.72 -2.52
N ASP A 54 -7.88 -20.98 -2.73
CA ASP A 54 -8.48 -20.77 -4.05
C ASP A 54 -7.55 -19.97 -4.99
N THR A 55 -6.45 -19.43 -4.48
CA THR A 55 -5.41 -18.76 -5.29
C THR A 55 -4.14 -19.58 -5.47
N GLY A 56 -4.20 -20.89 -5.24
CA GLY A 56 -3.10 -21.81 -5.53
C GLY A 56 -2.07 -21.99 -4.41
N PHE A 57 -2.25 -21.34 -3.25
CA PHE A 57 -1.40 -21.54 -2.07
C PHE A 57 -1.79 -22.80 -1.28
N ASP A 58 -0.82 -23.68 -1.00
CA ASP A 58 -1.01 -24.88 -0.19
C ASP A 58 -1.17 -24.54 1.31
N GLU A 59 -0.33 -23.62 1.78
CA GLU A 59 -0.29 -23.16 3.17
C GLU A 59 -0.37 -21.64 3.26
N TYR A 60 -0.83 -21.13 4.40
CA TYR A 60 -0.74 -19.70 4.69
C TYR A 60 -0.72 -19.39 6.19
N CYS A 61 -0.04 -18.30 6.52
CA CYS A 61 -0.05 -17.68 7.84
C CYS A 61 -0.32 -16.19 7.65
N MET A 62 -1.58 -15.78 7.83
CA MET A 62 -2.01 -14.42 7.49
C MET A 62 -2.43 -13.63 8.72
N TRP A 63 -2.16 -12.32 8.69
CA TRP A 63 -2.86 -11.38 9.55
C TRP A 63 -4.35 -11.39 9.18
N ALA A 64 -5.20 -11.58 10.18
CA ALA A 64 -6.63 -11.74 10.01
C ALA A 64 -7.39 -10.54 10.57
N TYR A 65 -8.27 -9.94 9.77
CA TYR A 65 -9.33 -9.05 10.26
C TYR A 65 -10.38 -9.85 11.05
N ASP A 66 -11.23 -9.16 11.82
CA ASP A 66 -12.33 -9.81 12.56
C ASP A 66 -13.21 -10.67 11.64
N HIS A 67 -13.50 -10.19 10.43
CA HIS A 67 -14.31 -10.94 9.46
C HIS A 67 -13.58 -12.13 8.82
N ASN A 68 -12.27 -12.29 9.01
CA ASN A 68 -11.51 -13.46 8.56
C ASN A 68 -11.45 -14.58 9.60
N LEU A 69 -11.85 -14.30 10.84
CA LEU A 69 -11.81 -15.28 11.91
C LEU A 69 -12.88 -16.37 11.72
N PRO A 70 -12.60 -17.63 12.14
CA PRO A 70 -13.61 -18.68 12.17
C PRO A 70 -14.85 -18.28 12.99
N PRO A 71 -16.04 -18.80 12.66
CA PRO A 71 -17.27 -18.47 13.39
C PRO A 71 -17.14 -18.69 14.90
N GLY A 72 -17.54 -17.69 15.69
CA GLY A 72 -17.50 -17.74 17.15
C GLY A 72 -16.15 -17.37 17.77
N ILE A 73 -15.11 -17.12 16.97
CA ILE A 73 -13.81 -16.64 17.46
C ILE A 73 -13.78 -15.11 17.45
N GLN A 74 -13.27 -14.55 18.55
CA GLN A 74 -12.95 -13.12 18.66
C GLN A 74 -11.51 -12.99 19.12
N HIS A 75 -10.77 -12.09 18.49
CA HIS A 75 -9.41 -11.78 18.91
C HIS A 75 -9.42 -10.57 19.86
N PRO A 76 -8.71 -10.60 20.99
CA PRO A 76 -8.82 -9.58 22.02
C PRO A 76 -8.04 -8.29 21.75
N SER A 77 -7.11 -8.27 20.78
CA SER A 77 -6.22 -7.14 20.53
C SER A 77 -6.52 -6.39 19.23
N HIS A 78 -6.65 -5.07 19.32
CA HIS A 78 -6.85 -4.17 18.18
C HIS A 78 -5.85 -3.03 18.27
N GLU A 79 -5.39 -2.51 17.13
CA GLU A 79 -4.36 -1.47 17.09
C GLU A 79 -4.81 -0.15 17.76
N ARG A 80 -6.11 0.05 17.84
CA ARG A 80 -6.79 1.13 18.57
C ARG A 80 -8.22 0.69 18.88
N PRO A 81 -8.91 1.32 19.85
CA PRO A 81 -10.33 1.06 20.10
C PRO A 81 -11.17 1.21 18.83
N GLY A 82 -11.89 0.15 18.45
CA GLY A 82 -12.69 0.09 17.20
C GLY A 82 -11.85 0.07 15.90
N GLY A 83 -10.54 -0.16 15.99
CA GLY A 83 -9.64 -0.30 14.86
C GLY A 83 -9.65 -1.72 14.27
N ASN A 84 -8.67 -2.01 13.41
CA ASN A 84 -8.43 -3.39 12.99
C ASN A 84 -7.81 -4.20 14.13
N THR A 85 -8.01 -5.51 14.05
CA THR A 85 -7.24 -6.49 14.80
C THR A 85 -5.73 -6.22 14.69
N SER A 86 -5.01 -6.46 15.78
CA SER A 86 -3.59 -6.12 15.85
C SER A 86 -2.76 -6.91 14.84
N ARG A 87 -1.79 -6.23 14.24
CA ARG A 87 -0.81 -6.76 13.28
C ARG A 87 0.55 -7.06 13.91
N TYR A 88 0.86 -6.31 14.96
CA TYR A 88 2.20 -6.20 15.52
C TYR A 88 2.22 -6.94 16.87
N TRP A 89 1.92 -6.27 17.97
CA TRP A 89 1.88 -6.90 19.29
C TRP A 89 0.55 -7.59 19.56
N HIS A 90 0.57 -8.82 20.07
CA HIS A 90 -0.60 -9.67 20.22
C HIS A 90 -1.35 -9.81 18.88
N PRO A 91 -0.71 -10.35 17.83
CA PRO A 91 -1.23 -10.28 16.48
C PRO A 91 -2.41 -11.24 16.27
N CYS A 92 -3.42 -10.81 15.53
CA CYS A 92 -4.51 -11.68 15.11
C CYS A 92 -4.11 -12.48 13.88
N ILE A 93 -3.97 -13.80 14.01
CA ILE A 93 -3.47 -14.67 12.95
C ILE A 93 -4.48 -15.77 12.63
N VAL A 94 -4.69 -16.00 11.34
CA VAL A 94 -5.28 -17.24 10.82
C VAL A 94 -4.21 -17.99 10.06
N GLN A 95 -4.02 -19.25 10.43
CA GLN A 95 -3.06 -20.15 9.79
C GLN A 95 -3.82 -21.35 9.22
N ASN A 96 -3.70 -21.58 7.91
CA ASN A 96 -4.33 -22.72 7.23
C ASN A 96 -5.84 -22.89 7.45
N GLY A 97 -6.56 -21.80 7.73
CA GLY A 97 -8.02 -21.77 7.95
C GLY A 97 -8.43 -21.77 9.42
N GLU A 98 -7.46 -21.91 10.33
CA GLU A 98 -7.70 -21.97 11.76
C GLU A 98 -7.18 -20.70 12.45
N TYR A 99 -7.87 -20.27 13.50
CA TYR A 99 -7.36 -19.23 14.36
C TYR A 99 -6.11 -19.74 15.08
N ARG A 100 -4.99 -19.01 14.98
CA ARG A 100 -3.76 -19.29 15.72
C ARG A 100 -3.77 -18.41 16.98
N PRO A 101 -3.88 -18.98 18.19
CA PRO A 101 -3.74 -18.21 19.42
C PRO A 101 -2.36 -17.57 19.49
N THR A 102 -2.32 -16.32 19.98
CA THR A 102 -1.11 -15.53 20.20
C THR A 102 -1.17 -14.88 21.57
N GLU A 103 -0.03 -14.43 22.07
CA GLU A 103 0.14 -13.81 23.38
C GLU A 103 0.43 -12.31 23.28
N PRO A 104 0.21 -11.52 24.35
CA PRO A 104 0.49 -10.08 24.37
C PRO A 104 1.92 -9.66 23.96
N ASN A 105 2.89 -10.55 24.13
CA ASN A 105 4.29 -10.31 23.82
C ASN A 105 4.74 -10.95 22.50
N ASP A 106 3.85 -11.60 21.76
CA ASP A 106 4.15 -12.02 20.40
C ASP A 106 4.21 -10.81 19.48
N TYR A 107 5.19 -10.82 18.56
CA TYR A 107 5.33 -9.82 17.52
C TYR A 107 5.05 -10.44 16.15
N GLY A 108 3.98 -10.00 15.49
CA GLY A 108 3.48 -10.58 14.24
C GLY A 108 4.55 -10.74 13.16
N PRO A 109 5.31 -9.68 12.80
CA PRO A 109 6.40 -9.79 11.84
C PRO A 109 7.40 -10.93 12.13
N ASP A 110 7.71 -11.21 13.39
CA ASP A 110 8.60 -12.32 13.78
C ASP A 110 7.94 -13.67 13.47
N LEU A 111 6.67 -13.84 13.85
CA LEU A 111 5.92 -15.07 13.60
C LEU A 111 5.75 -15.36 12.10
N PHE A 112 5.62 -14.32 11.28
CA PHE A 112 5.56 -14.44 9.83
C PHE A 112 6.93 -14.81 9.23
N ASN A 113 8.01 -14.21 9.73
CA ASN A 113 9.36 -14.54 9.28
C ASN A 113 9.75 -15.98 9.68
N GLU A 114 9.38 -16.40 10.89
CA GLU A 114 9.55 -17.76 11.39
C GLU A 114 8.78 -18.77 10.54
N PHE A 115 7.50 -18.51 10.25
CA PHE A 115 6.69 -19.37 9.38
C PHE A 115 7.33 -19.53 7.99
N THR A 116 7.86 -18.44 7.43
CA THR A 116 8.54 -18.45 6.12
C THR A 116 9.77 -19.37 6.14
N LEU A 117 10.61 -19.26 7.17
CA LEU A 117 11.79 -20.11 7.33
C LEU A 117 11.44 -21.57 7.62
N ASP A 118 10.44 -21.82 8.45
CA ASP A 118 9.94 -23.17 8.72
C ASP A 118 9.42 -23.83 7.43
N PHE A 119 8.62 -23.11 6.64
CA PHE A 119 8.11 -23.60 5.36
C PHE A 119 9.26 -23.96 4.40
N ALA A 120 10.24 -23.06 4.23
CA ALA A 120 11.41 -23.30 3.40
C ALA A 120 12.20 -24.54 3.88
N ARG A 121 12.41 -24.69 5.19
CA ARG A 121 13.08 -25.86 5.78
C ARG A 121 12.34 -27.16 5.49
N ARG A 122 11.02 -27.20 5.71
CA ARG A 122 10.19 -28.38 5.49
C ARG A 122 10.16 -28.81 4.03
N HIS A 123 10.29 -27.86 3.11
CA HIS A 123 10.26 -28.10 1.67
C HIS A 123 11.63 -28.08 1.00
N ARG A 124 12.74 -28.14 1.75
CA ARG A 124 14.11 -28.03 1.20
C ARG A 124 14.48 -29.06 0.11
N GLU A 125 13.75 -30.18 0.03
CA GLU A 125 13.99 -31.25 -0.94
C GLU A 125 13.17 -31.08 -2.24
N GLN A 126 12.32 -30.06 -2.34
CA GLN A 126 11.51 -29.74 -3.51
C GLN A 126 11.49 -28.22 -3.74
N PRO A 127 11.13 -27.71 -4.93
CA PRO A 127 11.02 -26.27 -5.12
C PRO A 127 9.87 -25.71 -4.28
N PHE A 128 10.03 -24.48 -3.81
CA PHE A 128 9.01 -23.78 -3.03
C PHE A 128 8.85 -22.33 -3.48
N PHE A 129 7.68 -21.78 -3.24
CA PHE A 129 7.34 -20.39 -3.48
C PHE A 129 6.67 -19.80 -2.24
N VAL A 130 7.19 -18.67 -1.76
CA VAL A 130 6.58 -17.92 -0.67
C VAL A 130 6.23 -16.52 -1.16
N TYR A 131 4.95 -16.18 -1.11
CA TYR A 131 4.48 -14.81 -1.26
C TYR A 131 4.41 -14.14 0.12
N TYR A 132 5.53 -13.55 0.54
CA TYR A 132 5.66 -12.89 1.84
C TYR A 132 5.34 -11.39 1.73
N THR A 133 4.14 -11.03 2.16
CA THR A 133 3.65 -9.65 2.20
C THR A 133 3.80 -9.08 3.60
N SER A 134 5.00 -8.57 3.89
CA SER A 134 5.33 -7.93 5.17
C SER A 134 4.28 -6.90 5.60
N LEU A 135 3.96 -6.89 6.90
CA LEU A 135 3.10 -5.88 7.52
C LEU A 135 3.85 -4.56 7.74
N LEU A 136 5.15 -4.66 8.00
CA LEU A 136 6.05 -3.52 8.08
C LEU A 136 6.31 -2.97 6.66
N THR A 137 6.35 -1.66 6.44
CA THR A 137 6.32 -0.57 7.44
C THR A 137 5.02 0.22 7.37
N HIS A 138 3.86 -0.42 7.26
CA HIS A 138 2.60 0.33 7.05
C HIS A 138 2.17 1.11 8.31
N SER A 139 1.74 2.36 8.14
CA SER A 139 1.21 3.19 9.24
C SER A 139 -0.09 2.62 9.86
N PRO A 140 -0.41 2.86 11.14
CA PRO A 140 0.38 3.58 12.14
C PRO A 140 1.70 2.86 12.46
N TYR A 141 2.76 3.64 12.63
CA TYR A 141 4.05 3.10 13.09
C TYR A 141 3.92 2.77 14.57
N LEU A 142 3.87 1.48 14.90
CA LEU A 142 3.84 1.01 16.28
C LEU A 142 5.24 0.61 16.73
N GLU A 143 5.40 0.45 18.05
CA GLU A 143 6.66 0.03 18.65
C GLU A 143 7.14 -1.30 18.04
N THR A 144 8.44 -1.39 17.79
CA THR A 144 9.11 -2.62 17.35
C THR A 144 9.95 -3.21 18.47
N PRO A 145 10.27 -4.50 18.44
CA PRO A 145 11.31 -5.04 19.30
C PRO A 145 12.66 -4.34 19.05
N ASP A 146 13.48 -4.21 20.09
CA ASP A 146 14.86 -3.77 19.93
C ASP A 146 15.76 -4.99 19.64
N SER A 147 16.24 -5.10 18.40
CA SER A 147 17.11 -6.20 17.97
C SER A 147 18.50 -6.17 18.62
N GLN A 148 18.92 -5.04 19.21
CA GLN A 148 20.18 -4.90 19.93
C GLN A 148 20.02 -5.14 21.44
N HIS A 149 18.82 -4.95 21.98
CA HIS A 149 18.52 -5.12 23.40
C HIS A 149 17.25 -6.00 23.60
N PRO A 150 17.39 -7.34 23.55
CA PRO A 150 16.26 -8.25 23.68
C PRO A 150 15.37 -7.96 24.89
N GLY A 151 14.05 -7.94 24.67
CA GLY A 151 13.04 -7.61 25.68
C GLY A 151 12.71 -6.11 25.78
N GLN A 152 13.48 -5.23 25.14
CA GLN A 152 13.13 -3.82 25.00
C GLN A 152 12.33 -3.56 23.71
N ARG A 153 11.67 -2.41 23.67
CA ARG A 153 10.90 -1.94 22.52
C ARG A 153 11.38 -0.56 22.10
N LEU A 154 11.50 -0.35 20.80
CA LEU A 154 11.80 0.95 20.21
C LEU A 154 10.49 1.67 19.89
N LYS A 155 10.50 2.99 20.05
CA LYS A 155 9.35 3.85 19.71
C LYS A 155 8.94 3.63 18.25
N GLY A 156 7.63 3.56 18.00
CA GLY A 156 7.09 3.45 16.65
C GLY A 156 7.37 4.69 15.80
N THR A 157 8.28 4.54 14.84
CA THR A 157 8.59 5.52 13.79
C THR A 157 8.77 4.77 12.48
N PHE A 158 8.72 5.47 11.35
CA PHE A 158 9.04 4.86 10.06
C PHE A 158 10.46 4.24 10.09
N GLN A 159 11.42 4.96 10.68
CA GLN A 159 12.80 4.50 10.81
C GLN A 159 12.89 3.19 11.62
N SER A 160 12.32 3.14 12.83
CA SER A 160 12.42 1.94 13.66
C SER A 160 11.71 0.73 13.03
N ASN A 161 10.61 0.98 12.31
CA ASN A 161 9.88 -0.05 11.57
C ASN A 161 10.68 -0.55 10.35
N LEU A 162 11.39 0.35 9.65
CA LEU A 162 12.23 0.00 8.51
C LEU A 162 13.50 -0.74 8.94
N GLU A 163 14.18 -0.28 9.98
CA GLU A 163 15.35 -0.95 10.57
C GLU A 163 14.98 -2.34 11.09
N TYR A 164 13.77 -2.51 11.65
CA TYR A 164 13.31 -3.82 12.08
C TYR A 164 12.96 -4.75 10.91
N LEU A 165 12.39 -4.22 9.82
CA LEU A 165 12.21 -4.98 8.58
C LEU A 165 13.57 -5.45 8.02
N ASP A 166 14.58 -4.59 7.99
CA ASP A 166 15.94 -4.97 7.59
C ASP A 166 16.53 -6.08 8.48
N HIS A 167 16.34 -5.98 9.79
CA HIS A 167 16.72 -7.04 10.73
C HIS A 167 16.07 -8.38 10.40
N LEU A 168 14.75 -8.41 10.12
CA LEU A 168 14.03 -9.62 9.73
C LEU A 168 14.51 -10.19 8.39
N MET A 169 14.83 -9.33 7.41
CA MET A 169 15.44 -9.77 6.15
C MET A 169 16.84 -10.36 6.37
N GLY A 170 17.60 -9.81 7.31
CA GLY A 170 18.87 -10.40 7.77
C GLY A 170 18.68 -11.81 8.35
N GLN A 171 17.68 -11.99 9.22
CA GLN A 171 17.33 -13.31 9.77
C GLN A 171 16.86 -14.28 8.68
N LEU A 172 16.04 -13.83 7.73
CA LEU A 172 15.57 -14.66 6.61
C LEU A 172 16.76 -15.15 5.77
N ARG A 173 17.68 -14.26 5.41
CA ARG A 173 18.88 -14.63 4.65
C ARG A 173 19.79 -15.59 5.42
N ALA A 174 20.02 -15.31 6.71
CA ALA A 174 20.84 -16.19 7.56
C ALA A 174 20.20 -17.57 7.73
N GLY A 175 18.87 -17.63 7.87
CA GLY A 175 18.11 -18.88 7.95
C GLY A 175 18.18 -19.69 6.66
N LEU A 176 17.98 -19.07 5.50
CA LEU A 176 18.16 -19.74 4.20
C LEU A 176 19.57 -20.30 4.05
N GLN A 177 20.59 -19.54 4.46
CA GLN A 177 21.99 -20.01 4.43
C GLN A 177 22.23 -21.19 5.38
N ALA A 178 21.68 -21.15 6.60
CA ALA A 178 21.81 -22.23 7.57
C ALA A 178 21.17 -23.55 7.09
N GLU A 179 20.10 -23.44 6.30
CA GLU A 179 19.43 -24.59 5.67
C GLU A 179 20.05 -25.00 4.33
N GLY A 180 21.08 -24.30 3.84
CA GLY A 180 21.73 -24.55 2.55
C GLY A 180 20.87 -24.19 1.34
N LEU A 181 19.91 -23.29 1.50
CA LEU A 181 18.94 -22.86 0.48
C LEU A 181 19.32 -21.56 -0.22
N ASP A 182 20.28 -20.80 0.30
CA ASP A 182 20.64 -19.45 -0.15
C ASP A 182 21.10 -19.39 -1.61
N GLN A 183 21.84 -20.39 -2.08
CA GLN A 183 22.37 -20.43 -3.45
C GLN A 183 21.32 -20.79 -4.52
N ASN A 184 20.20 -21.40 -4.11
CA ASN A 184 19.15 -21.88 -5.01
C ASN A 184 17.78 -21.22 -4.74
N THR A 185 17.76 -20.08 -4.05
CA THR A 185 16.55 -19.31 -3.78
C THR A 185 16.64 -17.95 -4.48
N LEU A 186 15.69 -17.64 -5.35
CA LEU A 186 15.50 -16.30 -5.89
C LEU A 186 14.69 -15.48 -4.88
N VAL A 187 15.28 -14.40 -4.36
CA VAL A 187 14.61 -13.46 -3.46
C VAL A 187 14.31 -12.18 -4.22
N ILE A 188 13.02 -11.82 -4.26
CA ILE A 188 12.52 -10.57 -4.84
C ILE A 188 11.95 -9.74 -3.68
N PHE A 189 12.61 -8.63 -3.36
CA PHE A 189 12.14 -7.65 -2.40
C PHE A 189 11.61 -6.43 -3.15
N VAL A 190 10.33 -6.10 -2.99
CA VAL A 190 9.67 -5.02 -3.72
C VAL A 190 8.57 -4.36 -2.88
N GLY A 191 8.38 -3.06 -3.05
CA GLY A 191 7.26 -2.34 -2.41
C GLY A 191 5.91 -2.58 -3.11
N ASP A 192 4.79 -2.42 -2.40
CA ASP A 192 3.44 -2.50 -2.98
C ASP A 192 2.95 -1.16 -3.57
N ASN A 193 3.41 -0.05 -3.00
CA ASN A 193 3.10 1.34 -3.39
C ASN A 193 4.08 2.30 -2.68
N GLY A 194 4.04 3.58 -3.05
CA GLY A 194 4.67 4.66 -2.27
C GLY A 194 4.15 4.78 -0.83
N THR A 195 4.80 5.62 -0.02
CA THR A 195 4.49 5.84 1.40
C THR A 195 3.35 6.85 1.60
N GLY A 196 2.53 6.65 2.64
CA GLY A 196 1.45 7.59 2.99
C GLY A 196 2.00 8.96 3.40
N GLY A 197 1.47 10.02 2.80
CA GLY A 197 1.97 11.39 2.99
C GLY A 197 2.96 11.84 1.92
N ASP A 198 3.65 10.89 1.26
CA ASP A 198 4.68 11.20 0.25
C ASP A 198 4.24 10.84 -1.18
N GLY A 199 3.50 9.74 -1.37
CA GLY A 199 3.03 9.33 -2.69
C GLY A 199 1.89 8.32 -2.70
N LYS A 200 1.64 7.59 -1.61
CA LYS A 200 0.56 6.59 -1.59
C LYS A 200 -0.78 7.19 -1.98
N GLY A 201 -1.42 6.64 -3.00
CA GLY A 201 -2.73 7.07 -3.44
C GLY A 201 -2.75 8.38 -4.23
N THR A 202 -1.59 8.84 -4.72
CA THR A 202 -1.51 9.90 -5.73
C THR A 202 -1.40 9.29 -7.13
N VAL A 203 -1.84 10.04 -8.14
CA VAL A 203 -1.65 9.67 -9.56
C VAL A 203 -0.32 10.25 -10.04
N THR A 204 0.75 9.89 -9.34
CA THR A 204 2.11 10.36 -9.65
C THR A 204 3.10 9.22 -9.58
N GLU A 205 4.27 9.39 -10.19
CA GLU A 205 5.34 8.38 -10.13
C GLU A 205 5.72 8.03 -8.68
N LEU A 206 5.64 8.97 -7.73
CA LEU A 206 5.88 8.70 -6.29
C LEU A 206 4.88 7.71 -5.67
N GLY A 207 3.67 7.59 -6.24
CA GLY A 207 2.68 6.62 -5.80
C GLY A 207 2.94 5.20 -6.30
N ALA A 208 3.47 5.08 -7.53
CA ALA A 208 3.63 3.81 -8.23
C ALA A 208 5.07 3.27 -8.22
N ARG A 209 6.09 4.14 -8.15
CA ARG A 209 7.51 3.76 -8.16
C ARG A 209 7.93 3.31 -6.77
N VAL A 210 8.43 2.08 -6.72
CA VAL A 210 8.82 1.39 -5.49
C VAL A 210 10.27 0.88 -5.57
N PRO A 211 10.97 0.73 -4.44
CA PRO A 211 12.25 0.04 -4.43
C PRO A 211 12.07 -1.43 -4.85
N CYS A 212 13.04 -1.96 -5.58
CA CYS A 212 13.11 -3.37 -5.95
C CYS A 212 14.56 -3.85 -5.85
N LEU A 213 14.77 -4.93 -5.08
CA LEU A 213 16.05 -5.62 -4.93
C LEU A 213 15.82 -7.10 -5.25
N ILE A 214 16.67 -7.67 -6.10
CA ILE A 214 16.56 -9.06 -6.52
C ILE A 214 17.92 -9.71 -6.37
N CYS A 215 17.97 -10.88 -5.74
CA CYS A 215 19.19 -11.68 -5.61
C CYS A 215 18.88 -13.18 -5.66
N GLY A 216 19.87 -13.99 -5.99
CA GLY A 216 19.73 -15.44 -6.11
C GLY A 216 20.28 -15.98 -7.43
N PRO A 217 19.93 -17.23 -7.79
CA PRO A 217 20.46 -17.88 -8.99
C PRO A 217 20.11 -17.09 -10.24
N GLY A 218 21.05 -17.00 -11.19
CA GLY A 218 20.83 -16.31 -12.47
C GLY A 218 20.79 -14.77 -12.40
N VAL A 219 20.99 -14.16 -11.22
CA VAL A 219 21.02 -12.70 -11.07
C VAL A 219 22.47 -12.21 -11.02
N LYS A 220 22.81 -11.22 -11.85
CA LYS A 220 24.14 -10.60 -11.87
C LYS A 220 24.36 -9.76 -10.61
N ALA A 221 25.28 -10.20 -9.76
CA ALA A 221 25.63 -9.49 -8.53
C ALA A 221 26.12 -8.05 -8.81
N GLY A 222 25.66 -7.11 -7.99
CA GLY A 222 26.05 -5.69 -8.08
C GLY A 222 25.47 -4.92 -9.26
N LEU A 223 24.53 -5.51 -10.02
CA LEU A 223 23.88 -4.82 -11.13
C LEU A 223 22.90 -3.75 -10.61
N VAL A 224 23.11 -2.52 -11.05
CA VAL A 224 22.11 -1.45 -10.96
C VAL A 224 21.56 -1.22 -12.37
N THR A 225 20.28 -1.53 -12.57
CA THR A 225 19.63 -1.38 -13.89
C THR A 225 18.72 -0.15 -13.93
N ARG A 226 18.62 0.46 -15.10
CA ARG A 226 17.70 1.57 -15.42
C ARG A 226 16.59 1.12 -16.38
N ALA A 227 16.49 -0.18 -16.64
CA ALA A 227 15.38 -0.78 -17.37
C ALA A 227 14.05 -0.36 -16.72
N VAL A 228 13.09 0.04 -17.55
CA VAL A 228 11.74 0.35 -17.08
C VAL A 228 11.03 -0.97 -16.82
N ALA A 229 10.58 -1.21 -15.59
CA ALA A 229 9.99 -2.48 -15.17
C ALA A 229 8.65 -2.26 -14.47
N ASP A 230 7.76 -3.25 -14.59
CA ASP A 230 6.42 -3.26 -14.01
C ASP A 230 6.22 -4.49 -13.13
N LEU A 231 5.33 -4.43 -12.13
CA LEU A 231 5.03 -5.58 -11.28
C LEU A 231 4.45 -6.77 -12.09
N THR A 232 3.79 -6.50 -13.22
CA THR A 232 3.31 -7.53 -14.14
C THR A 232 4.43 -8.37 -14.73
N ASP A 233 5.67 -7.86 -14.81
CA ASP A 233 6.83 -8.57 -15.35
C ASP A 233 7.23 -9.78 -14.50
N PHE A 234 6.82 -9.85 -13.22
CA PHE A 234 7.16 -10.98 -12.37
C PHE A 234 6.50 -12.29 -12.80
N MET A 235 5.28 -12.27 -13.35
CA MET A 235 4.60 -13.48 -13.81
C MET A 235 5.40 -14.24 -14.90
N PRO A 236 5.77 -13.63 -16.05
CA PRO A 236 6.59 -14.30 -17.06
C PRO A 236 8.03 -14.56 -16.58
N THR A 237 8.58 -13.71 -15.70
CA THR A 237 9.90 -13.96 -15.12
C THR A 237 9.89 -15.25 -14.29
N LEU A 238 8.92 -15.42 -13.40
CA LEU A 238 8.75 -16.63 -12.60
C LEU A 238 8.47 -17.85 -13.47
N ALA A 239 7.70 -17.69 -14.56
CA ALA A 239 7.47 -18.76 -15.53
C ALA A 239 8.79 -19.26 -16.13
N GLU A 240 9.68 -18.35 -16.56
CA GLU A 240 10.98 -18.71 -17.12
C GLU A 240 11.88 -19.40 -16.10
N TYR A 241 11.96 -18.88 -14.87
CA TYR A 241 12.75 -19.50 -13.78
C TYR A 241 12.27 -20.91 -13.42
N ALA A 242 10.96 -21.14 -13.44
CA ALA A 242 10.36 -22.45 -13.12
C ALA A 242 10.28 -23.41 -14.32
N GLY A 243 10.67 -22.96 -15.52
CA GLY A 243 10.45 -23.69 -16.77
C GLY A 243 8.96 -23.98 -17.02
N ALA A 244 8.09 -23.06 -16.61
CA ALA A 244 6.64 -23.12 -16.81
C ALA A 244 6.25 -22.46 -18.14
N THR A 245 5.10 -22.87 -18.68
CA THR A 245 4.49 -22.21 -19.84
C THR A 245 3.28 -21.43 -19.35
N LEU A 246 3.20 -20.15 -19.73
CA LEU A 246 2.03 -19.34 -19.44
C LEU A 246 0.82 -19.85 -20.24
N PRO A 247 -0.40 -19.85 -19.66
CA PRO A 247 -1.62 -20.13 -20.40
C PRO A 247 -1.78 -19.24 -21.64
N THR A 248 -2.26 -19.81 -22.75
CA THR A 248 -2.47 -19.08 -24.01
C THR A 248 -3.92 -18.62 -24.20
N ASP A 249 -4.81 -18.93 -23.25
CA ASP A 249 -6.24 -18.64 -23.29
C ASP A 249 -6.60 -17.26 -22.71
N ARG A 250 -5.59 -16.51 -22.23
CA ARG A 250 -5.73 -15.19 -21.60
C ARG A 250 -4.49 -14.32 -21.85
N PRO A 251 -4.62 -12.99 -21.80
CA PRO A 251 -3.48 -12.09 -21.94
C PRO A 251 -2.63 -12.04 -20.65
N PHE A 252 -1.35 -11.71 -20.83
CA PHE A 252 -0.42 -11.35 -19.77
C PHE A 252 0.31 -10.06 -20.18
N ASP A 253 0.29 -9.03 -19.33
CA ASP A 253 0.84 -7.70 -19.65
C ASP A 253 2.35 -7.56 -19.40
N GLY A 254 2.93 -8.54 -18.69
CA GLY A 254 4.32 -8.56 -18.29
C GLY A 254 5.27 -9.10 -19.35
N HIS A 255 6.52 -8.67 -19.26
CA HIS A 255 7.63 -9.17 -20.07
C HIS A 255 8.72 -9.73 -19.13
N SER A 256 9.34 -10.86 -19.48
CA SER A 256 10.35 -11.47 -18.60
C SER A 256 11.55 -10.53 -18.36
N LEU A 257 11.93 -10.37 -17.09
CA LEU A 257 13.10 -9.61 -16.65
C LEU A 257 14.38 -10.43 -16.71
N THR A 258 14.34 -11.73 -17.00
CA THR A 258 15.49 -12.63 -16.84
C THR A 258 16.75 -12.15 -17.57
N GLY A 259 16.61 -11.66 -18.81
CA GLY A 259 17.75 -11.10 -19.57
C GLY A 259 18.34 -9.85 -18.92
N VAL A 260 17.50 -9.00 -18.32
CA VAL A 260 17.95 -7.83 -17.54
C VAL A 260 18.64 -8.28 -16.26
N LEU A 261 18.07 -9.24 -15.53
CA LEU A 261 18.63 -9.76 -14.28
C LEU A 261 19.99 -10.42 -14.48
N ARG A 262 20.21 -11.11 -15.60
CA ARG A 262 21.51 -11.69 -16.00
C ARG A 262 22.51 -10.64 -16.48
N GLY A 263 22.06 -9.41 -16.74
CA GLY A 263 22.87 -8.34 -17.33
C GLY A 263 23.18 -8.58 -18.81
N GLU A 264 22.39 -9.41 -19.48
CA GLU A 264 22.48 -9.73 -20.92
C GLU A 264 21.72 -8.70 -21.76
N GLN A 265 20.70 -8.07 -21.17
CA GLN A 265 19.89 -7.04 -21.79
C GLN A 265 19.86 -5.79 -20.92
N GLN A 266 19.92 -4.62 -21.56
CA GLN A 266 19.71 -3.34 -20.86
C GLN A 266 18.23 -2.96 -20.74
N GLN A 267 17.37 -3.59 -21.53
CA GLN A 267 15.95 -3.27 -21.66
C GLN A 267 15.17 -4.51 -22.10
N HIS A 268 13.96 -4.67 -21.57
CA HIS A 268 12.99 -5.72 -21.95
C HIS A 268 11.64 -5.18 -22.41
N ARG A 269 11.34 -3.90 -22.09
CA ARG A 269 10.14 -3.17 -22.53
C ARG A 269 10.43 -1.67 -22.69
N GLU A 270 9.60 -0.99 -23.49
CA GLU A 270 9.76 0.44 -23.78
C GLU A 270 9.09 1.35 -22.75
N TRP A 271 7.94 0.94 -22.25
CA TRP A 271 7.11 1.74 -21.35
C TRP A 271 6.37 0.86 -20.34
N ILE A 272 5.91 1.51 -19.27
CA ILE A 272 5.05 0.94 -18.22
C ILE A 272 3.87 1.86 -17.94
N TYR A 273 2.79 1.27 -17.44
CA TYR A 273 1.54 1.95 -17.20
C TYR A 273 1.00 1.61 -15.82
N SER A 274 0.52 2.62 -15.10
CA SER A 274 -0.17 2.46 -13.83
C SER A 274 -1.41 3.34 -13.81
N HIS A 275 -2.40 2.95 -13.02
CA HIS A 275 -3.61 3.74 -12.84
C HIS A 275 -4.08 3.68 -11.39
N LEU A 276 -4.72 4.76 -10.97
CA LEU A 276 -5.39 4.86 -9.68
C LEU A 276 -6.77 5.45 -9.93
N ASP A 277 -7.78 4.59 -9.80
CA ASP A 277 -9.14 4.92 -10.28
C ASP A 277 -9.08 5.19 -11.79
N ASP A 278 -9.56 6.34 -12.25
CA ASP A 278 -9.48 6.84 -13.63
C ASP A 278 -8.25 7.72 -13.90
N GLY A 279 -7.41 7.98 -12.89
CA GLY A 279 -6.12 8.63 -13.07
C GLY A 279 -5.08 7.68 -13.67
N ARG A 280 -4.22 8.18 -14.55
CA ARG A 280 -3.28 7.36 -15.33
C ARG A 280 -1.86 7.89 -15.26
N ILE A 281 -0.91 6.97 -15.26
CA ILE A 281 0.53 7.26 -15.28
C ILE A 281 1.13 6.40 -16.39
N LEU A 282 1.81 7.03 -17.35
CA LEU A 282 2.55 6.34 -18.40
C LEU A 282 4.01 6.79 -18.35
N ARG A 283 4.95 5.85 -18.38
CA ARG A 283 6.38 6.11 -18.20
C ARG A 283 7.19 5.30 -19.21
N ASP A 284 8.03 5.98 -20.00
CA ASP A 284 9.13 5.35 -20.74
C ASP A 284 10.47 5.70 -20.07
N SER A 285 11.60 5.41 -20.70
CA SER A 285 12.93 5.69 -20.14
C SER A 285 13.30 7.19 -20.06
N ARG A 286 12.52 8.13 -20.60
CA ARG A 286 12.80 9.56 -20.51
C ARG A 286 11.57 10.37 -20.12
N TRP A 287 10.42 10.05 -20.69
CA TRP A 287 9.19 10.80 -20.55
C TRP A 287 8.25 10.18 -19.52
N LEU A 288 7.53 11.03 -18.80
CA LEU A 288 6.50 10.67 -17.84
C LEU A 288 5.24 11.49 -18.10
N LEU A 289 4.11 10.83 -18.22
CA LEU A 289 2.79 11.45 -18.36
C LEU A 289 1.93 11.09 -17.17
N GLU A 290 1.46 12.11 -16.46
CA GLU A 290 0.54 11.98 -15.33
C GLU A 290 -0.79 12.63 -15.69
N ILE A 291 -1.86 11.84 -15.75
CA ILE A 291 -3.22 12.29 -16.04
C ILE A 291 -4.05 12.16 -14.77
N GLY A 292 -4.45 13.30 -14.21
CA GLY A 292 -5.27 13.36 -13.01
C GLY A 292 -6.66 12.75 -13.19
N LYS A 293 -7.26 12.35 -12.07
CA LYS A 293 -8.61 11.79 -12.02
C LYS A 293 -9.65 12.68 -12.69
N GLY A 294 -10.60 12.08 -13.39
CA GLY A 294 -11.61 12.76 -14.21
C GLY A 294 -11.03 13.54 -15.39
N GLY A 295 -9.77 13.29 -15.78
CA GLY A 295 -9.07 14.07 -16.80
C GLY A 295 -8.85 15.54 -16.42
N LYS A 296 -8.91 15.87 -15.12
CA LYS A 296 -8.89 17.26 -14.63
C LYS A 296 -7.54 17.94 -14.76
N SER A 297 -6.47 17.16 -14.88
CA SER A 297 -5.11 17.66 -15.07
C SER A 297 -4.33 16.70 -15.93
N GLU A 298 -3.34 17.24 -16.63
CA GLU A 298 -2.33 16.47 -17.34
C GLU A 298 -1.00 17.18 -17.14
N THR A 299 0.04 16.42 -16.79
CA THR A 299 1.40 16.93 -16.72
C THR A 299 2.33 15.98 -17.46
N PHE A 300 3.14 16.54 -18.36
CA PHE A 300 4.11 15.79 -19.15
C PHE A 300 5.52 16.26 -18.81
N PHE A 301 6.35 15.35 -18.34
CA PHE A 301 7.70 15.65 -17.87
C PHE A 301 8.76 15.10 -18.82
N ASP A 302 9.78 15.91 -19.11
CA ASP A 302 11.09 15.42 -19.50
C ASP A 302 11.88 15.07 -18.24
N CYS A 303 12.11 13.78 -18.00
CA CYS A 303 12.86 13.34 -16.83
C CYS A 303 14.36 13.20 -17.14
N GLY A 304 14.79 13.28 -18.41
CA GLY A 304 16.13 12.90 -18.83
C GLY A 304 16.54 11.53 -18.25
N GLU A 305 17.68 11.52 -17.54
CA GLU A 305 18.19 10.36 -16.80
C GLU A 305 17.78 10.33 -15.32
N SER A 306 16.84 11.15 -14.89
CA SER A 306 16.29 11.03 -13.54
C SER A 306 15.13 10.04 -13.48
N ARG A 307 14.94 9.45 -12.30
CA ARG A 307 13.87 8.49 -12.01
C ARG A 307 13.12 8.78 -10.71
N ASP A 308 13.61 9.71 -9.89
CA ASP A 308 13.16 9.95 -8.51
C ASP A 308 12.40 11.27 -8.33
N GLY A 309 11.96 11.87 -9.43
CA GLY A 309 11.32 13.18 -9.44
C GLY A 309 12.31 14.35 -9.42
N SER A 310 13.59 14.13 -9.13
CA SER A 310 14.58 15.21 -9.16
C SER A 310 14.91 15.62 -10.60
N GLY A 311 15.03 16.92 -10.86
CA GLY A 311 15.42 17.43 -12.18
C GLY A 311 14.39 17.20 -13.29
N TYR A 312 13.15 16.82 -12.97
CA TYR A 312 12.07 16.71 -13.96
C TYR A 312 11.70 18.10 -14.46
N VAL A 313 11.54 18.23 -15.77
CA VAL A 313 11.12 19.48 -16.41
C VAL A 313 9.69 19.31 -16.90
N ASP A 314 8.77 20.11 -16.38
CA ASP A 314 7.41 20.19 -16.90
C ASP A 314 7.46 20.79 -18.32
N VAL A 315 7.16 19.95 -19.31
CA VAL A 315 7.10 20.30 -20.73
C VAL A 315 5.67 20.26 -21.26
N THR A 316 4.67 20.37 -20.37
CA THR A 316 3.26 20.18 -20.71
C THR A 316 2.83 21.10 -21.87
N GLY A 317 3.24 22.37 -21.83
CA GLY A 317 2.97 23.37 -22.87
C GLY A 317 4.10 23.56 -23.89
N SER A 318 5.10 22.68 -23.94
CA SER A 318 6.25 22.84 -24.83
C SER A 318 5.90 22.54 -26.28
N ASP A 319 6.33 23.43 -27.19
CA ASP A 319 6.18 23.28 -28.63
C ASP A 319 7.38 22.62 -29.33
N GLN A 320 8.40 22.21 -28.55
CA GLN A 320 9.61 21.59 -29.08
C GLN A 320 9.27 20.33 -29.91
N PRO A 321 9.88 20.13 -31.09
CA PRO A 321 9.57 18.99 -31.96
C PRO A 321 9.70 17.63 -31.26
N GLU A 322 10.70 17.45 -30.40
CA GLU A 322 10.89 16.19 -29.67
C GLU A 322 9.78 15.93 -28.64
N VAL A 323 9.28 16.98 -27.97
CA VAL A 323 8.18 16.87 -27.00
C VAL A 323 6.89 16.52 -27.72
N LYS A 324 6.60 17.15 -28.86
CA LYS A 324 5.43 16.82 -29.69
C LYS A 324 5.48 15.38 -30.18
N ALA A 325 6.65 14.90 -30.61
CA ALA A 325 6.83 13.52 -31.03
C ALA A 325 6.61 12.54 -29.86
N ALA A 326 7.17 12.81 -28.69
CA ALA A 326 6.96 11.97 -27.50
C ALA A 326 5.49 11.94 -27.05
N ARG A 327 4.82 13.09 -27.03
CA ARG A 327 3.38 13.18 -26.74
C ARG A 327 2.52 12.39 -27.73
N ALA A 328 2.85 12.46 -29.02
CA ALA A 328 2.15 11.68 -30.04
C ALA A 328 2.28 10.17 -29.80
N ARG A 329 3.50 9.68 -29.48
CA ARG A 329 3.70 8.27 -29.11
C ARG A 329 2.89 7.87 -27.88
N PHE A 330 2.89 8.71 -26.84
CA PHE A 330 2.14 8.44 -25.60
C PHE A 330 0.64 8.40 -25.85
N ALA A 331 0.12 9.28 -26.70
CA ALA A 331 -1.29 9.26 -27.09
C ALA A 331 -1.65 7.98 -27.86
N GLU A 332 -0.78 7.50 -28.75
CA GLU A 332 -0.96 6.23 -29.46
C GLU A 332 -0.98 5.03 -28.50
N ILE A 333 -0.05 4.99 -27.54
CA ILE A 333 -0.03 3.95 -26.50
C ILE A 333 -1.34 3.98 -25.68
N LEU A 334 -1.74 5.15 -25.20
CA LEU A 334 -2.95 5.29 -24.39
C LEU A 334 -4.23 4.94 -25.17
N ALA A 335 -4.27 5.16 -26.48
CA ALA A 335 -5.40 4.79 -27.32
C ALA A 335 -5.57 3.26 -27.44
N GLY A 336 -4.49 2.49 -27.25
CA GLY A 336 -4.52 1.02 -27.22
C GLY A 336 -4.85 0.43 -25.85
N LEU A 337 -4.88 1.24 -24.78
CA LEU A 337 -5.13 0.78 -23.42
C LEU A 337 -6.61 0.93 -23.03
N PRO A 338 -7.16 0.02 -22.21
CA PRO A 338 -8.51 0.19 -21.69
C PRO A 338 -8.58 1.48 -20.87
N ILE A 339 -9.60 2.30 -21.12
CA ILE A 339 -9.89 3.47 -20.29
C ILE A 339 -10.37 2.94 -18.94
N PRO A 340 -9.67 3.23 -17.82
CA PRO A 340 -10.15 2.78 -16.53
C PRO A 340 -11.51 3.42 -16.24
N VAL A 341 -12.52 2.58 -16.06
CA VAL A 341 -13.86 3.04 -15.69
C VAL A 341 -13.87 3.19 -14.18
N PRO A 342 -14.05 4.40 -13.62
CA PRO A 342 -14.24 4.56 -12.20
C PRO A 342 -15.44 3.73 -11.77
N HIS A 343 -15.37 3.06 -10.62
CA HIS A 343 -16.53 2.31 -10.12
C HIS A 343 -17.74 3.25 -10.02
N PRO A 344 -18.97 2.84 -10.42
CA PRO A 344 -20.16 3.71 -10.55
C PRO A 344 -20.62 4.54 -9.33
N GLU A 345 -19.86 4.58 -8.23
CA GLU A 345 -20.19 5.34 -7.02
C GLU A 345 -19.25 6.55 -6.76
N VAL A 346 -18.26 6.80 -7.63
CA VAL A 346 -17.36 7.97 -7.48
C VAL A 346 -18.12 9.30 -7.63
N GLU A 347 -19.30 9.32 -8.26
CA GLU A 347 -20.14 10.52 -8.34
C GLU A 347 -20.88 10.88 -7.02
N GLN A 348 -21.00 9.97 -6.04
CA GLN A 348 -21.70 10.26 -4.78
C GLN A 348 -20.79 10.48 -3.56
N ALA A 349 -19.51 10.09 -3.63
CA ALA A 349 -18.56 10.32 -2.54
C ALA A 349 -17.81 11.67 -2.66
N ALA A 350 -17.68 12.22 -3.88
CA ALA A 350 -17.16 13.57 -4.08
C ALA A 350 -18.08 14.67 -3.48
N SER A 351 -19.34 14.33 -3.16
CA SER A 351 -20.30 15.21 -2.46
C SER A 351 -20.42 14.92 -0.95
N ARG A 352 -19.62 14.00 -0.38
CA ARG A 352 -19.68 13.65 1.06
C ARG A 352 -18.37 13.85 1.83
N SER A 353 -17.38 14.49 1.22
CA SER A 353 -16.38 15.27 1.96
C SER A 353 -17.01 16.62 2.34
N ASN A 354 -17.88 16.64 3.36
CA ASN A 354 -18.26 17.91 3.99
C ASN A 354 -17.08 18.41 4.84
N LYS A 355 -16.02 18.90 4.18
CA LYS A 355 -15.28 20.01 4.77
C LYS A 355 -16.28 21.17 4.82
N PRO A 356 -16.60 21.73 6.00
CA PRO A 356 -17.54 22.84 6.09
C PRO A 356 -17.06 23.95 5.15
N THR A 357 -17.91 24.34 4.21
CA THR A 357 -17.67 25.49 3.33
C THR A 357 -17.53 26.75 4.19
N ALA A 358 -16.98 27.85 3.64
CA ALA A 358 -16.95 29.13 4.36
C ALA A 358 -18.36 29.55 4.82
N THR A 359 -19.38 29.21 4.03
CA THR A 359 -20.81 29.41 4.35
C THR A 359 -21.26 28.56 5.54
N ASP A 360 -20.85 27.29 5.62
CA ASP A 360 -21.18 26.40 6.75
C ASP A 360 -20.47 26.81 8.05
N ARG A 361 -19.26 27.36 7.95
CA ARG A 361 -18.52 27.90 9.11
C ARG A 361 -19.17 29.17 9.65
N LYS A 362 -19.64 30.05 8.77
CA LYS A 362 -20.35 31.28 9.15
C LYS A 362 -21.66 30.95 9.86
N ALA A 363 -22.42 30.00 9.33
CA ALA A 363 -23.65 29.53 9.98
C ALA A 363 -23.38 28.93 11.37
N ARG A 364 -22.28 28.17 11.55
CA ARG A 364 -21.89 27.61 12.85
C ARG A 364 -21.41 28.66 13.84
N PHE A 365 -20.66 29.66 13.38
CA PHE A 365 -20.23 30.77 14.23
C PHE A 365 -21.46 31.54 14.73
N GLN A 366 -22.37 31.91 13.82
CA GLN A 366 -23.62 32.59 14.15
C GLN A 366 -24.60 31.76 14.99
N GLN A 367 -24.48 30.43 14.97
CA GLN A 367 -25.26 29.56 15.85
C GLN A 367 -24.71 29.56 17.29
N ARG A 368 -23.40 29.79 17.44
CA ARG A 368 -22.69 29.76 18.73
C ARG A 368 -22.69 31.13 19.40
N ASP A 369 -22.56 32.19 18.62
CA ASP A 369 -22.75 33.58 19.01
C ASP A 369 -24.26 33.81 19.28
N GLY A 370 -24.69 33.42 20.47
CA GLY A 370 -26.10 33.40 20.88
C GLY A 370 -26.64 34.80 21.12
N ASN A 371 -25.78 35.70 21.59
CA ASN A 371 -26.09 37.09 21.87
C ASN A 371 -25.98 38.02 20.63
N LYS A 372 -25.32 37.54 19.56
CA LYS A 372 -25.09 38.21 18.26
C LYS A 372 -24.19 39.44 18.33
N ASP A 373 -23.24 39.45 19.25
CA ASP A 373 -22.27 40.53 19.42
C ASP A 373 -21.03 40.41 18.50
N GLY A 374 -20.94 39.30 17.76
CA GLY A 374 -19.85 39.04 16.82
C GLY A 374 -18.69 38.25 17.42
N PHE A 375 -18.82 37.77 18.66
CA PHE A 375 -17.87 36.91 19.36
C PHE A 375 -18.56 35.66 19.88
N ILE A 376 -17.78 34.64 20.24
CA ILE A 376 -18.29 33.48 20.99
C ILE A 376 -17.58 33.49 22.33
N ASP A 377 -18.32 33.82 23.39
CA ASP A 377 -17.78 33.78 24.75
C ASP A 377 -17.62 32.33 25.25
N HIS A 378 -16.94 32.18 26.38
CA HIS A 378 -16.67 30.87 26.99
C HIS A 378 -17.95 30.08 27.28
N GLN A 379 -18.99 30.74 27.77
CA GLN A 379 -20.25 30.10 28.15
C GLN A 379 -21.04 29.68 26.90
N GLU A 380 -21.14 30.56 25.92
CA GLU A 380 -21.75 30.30 24.61
C GLU A 380 -21.08 29.11 23.92
N PHE A 381 -19.75 29.01 23.97
CA PHE A 381 -19.01 27.89 23.42
C PHE A 381 -19.36 26.57 24.11
N LEU A 382 -19.37 26.56 25.45
CA LEU A 382 -19.66 25.36 26.23
C LEU A 382 -21.12 24.90 26.08
N ASP A 383 -22.08 25.84 26.00
CA ASP A 383 -23.50 25.55 25.83
C ASP A 383 -23.80 24.85 24.49
N THR A 384 -22.95 25.04 23.47
CA THR A 384 -23.08 24.37 22.17
C THR A 384 -22.48 22.95 22.12
N ILE A 385 -21.78 22.51 23.17
CA ILE A 385 -21.22 21.16 23.26
C ILE A 385 -22.22 20.26 24.00
N ALA A 386 -23.12 19.66 23.23
CA ALA A 386 -24.08 18.67 23.77
C ALA A 386 -23.35 17.40 24.25
N GLY A 387 -23.10 17.30 25.56
CA GLY A 387 -23.16 16.03 26.28
C GLY A 387 -21.97 15.07 26.21
N ASN A 388 -20.71 15.49 25.96
CA ASN A 388 -19.53 14.66 26.31
C ASN A 388 -18.23 15.48 26.43
N ASP A 389 -17.63 15.39 27.63
CA ASP A 389 -16.30 15.88 28.05
C ASP A 389 -16.07 17.40 28.12
N LEU A 390 -16.48 18.03 29.24
CA LEU A 390 -16.19 19.42 29.60
C LEU A 390 -14.69 19.75 29.55
N LYS A 391 -13.79 18.80 29.86
CA LYS A 391 -12.34 19.05 29.80
C LYS A 391 -11.84 19.15 28.36
N ALA A 392 -12.45 18.41 27.44
CA ALA A 392 -12.17 18.54 26.01
C ALA A 392 -12.75 19.84 25.42
N GLY A 393 -13.91 20.28 25.92
CA GLY A 393 -14.50 21.58 25.58
C GLY A 393 -13.57 22.73 25.97
N GLU A 394 -13.07 22.72 27.20
CA GLU A 394 -12.15 23.72 27.73
C GLU A 394 -10.86 23.83 26.89
N LYS A 395 -10.23 22.69 26.59
CA LYS A 395 -9.03 22.67 25.73
C LYS A 395 -9.29 23.19 24.33
N ARG A 396 -10.49 22.98 23.78
CA ARG A 396 -10.85 23.46 22.44
C ARG A 396 -11.10 24.96 22.43
N PHE A 397 -11.76 25.49 23.46
CA PHE A 397 -11.94 26.93 23.60
C PHE A 397 -10.58 27.65 23.63
N GLN A 398 -9.65 27.19 24.48
CA GLN A 398 -8.29 27.75 24.58
C GLN A 398 -7.44 27.62 23.31
N LEU A 399 -7.79 26.70 22.39
CA LEU A 399 -7.13 26.57 21.09
C LEU A 399 -7.71 27.53 20.04
N LEU A 400 -8.98 27.91 20.20
CA LEU A 400 -9.65 28.85 19.32
C LEU A 400 -9.36 30.29 19.74
N ASP A 401 -9.42 30.59 21.03
CA ASP A 401 -9.05 31.89 21.61
C ASP A 401 -7.51 32.04 21.61
N THR A 402 -6.98 32.60 20.53
CA THR A 402 -5.53 32.71 20.33
C THR A 402 -4.92 33.91 21.01
N ASN A 403 -5.70 34.98 21.13
CA ASN A 403 -5.27 36.23 21.76
C ASN A 403 -5.50 36.22 23.28
N ARG A 404 -6.25 35.23 23.81
CA ARG A 404 -6.55 35.00 25.23
C ARG A 404 -7.37 36.13 25.84
N ASP A 405 -8.36 36.62 25.11
CA ASP A 405 -9.27 37.66 25.57
C ASP A 405 -10.65 37.11 26.03
N ASP A 406 -10.74 35.79 26.18
CA ASP A 406 -11.94 35.04 26.57
C ASP A 406 -13.11 35.18 25.56
N ASN A 407 -12.83 35.63 24.33
CA ASN A 407 -13.81 35.82 23.26
C ASN A 407 -13.28 35.32 21.92
N VAL A 408 -13.88 34.26 21.37
CA VAL A 408 -13.44 33.75 20.06
C VAL A 408 -14.01 34.62 18.94
N SER A 409 -13.15 35.38 18.27
CA SER A 409 -13.53 36.16 17.09
C SER A 409 -13.75 35.28 15.85
N TRP A 410 -14.39 35.84 14.82
CA TRP A 410 -14.57 35.15 13.52
C TRP A 410 -13.24 34.69 12.92
N ASP A 411 -12.21 35.55 12.97
CA ASP A 411 -10.90 35.27 12.38
C ASP A 411 -10.18 34.12 13.11
N GLU A 412 -10.31 34.07 14.43
CA GLU A 412 -9.79 32.99 15.26
C GLU A 412 -10.51 31.67 15.03
N PHE A 413 -11.84 31.73 14.90
CA PHE A 413 -12.69 30.58 14.64
C PHE A 413 -12.37 29.91 13.29
N ILE A 414 -12.06 30.69 12.26
CA ILE A 414 -11.68 30.15 10.94
C ILE A 414 -10.22 29.66 10.88
N ALA A 415 -9.32 30.29 11.64
CA ALA A 415 -7.90 29.95 11.66
C ALA A 415 -7.61 28.60 12.33
N ASN A 416 -8.24 28.29 13.47
CA ASN A 416 -7.95 27.09 14.25
C ASN A 416 -9.01 25.98 14.17
N GLY A 417 -10.08 26.17 13.39
CA GLY A 417 -11.05 25.11 13.03
C GLY A 417 -10.49 24.02 12.09
N VAL A 418 -9.18 24.05 11.79
CA VAL A 418 -8.48 23.11 10.92
C VAL A 418 -7.60 22.21 11.78
N GLY A 419 -8.05 20.97 12.01
CA GLY A 419 -7.12 19.90 12.36
C GLY A 419 -6.12 19.72 11.21
N GLY A 420 -4.91 20.24 11.38
CA GLY A 420 -3.76 20.01 10.50
C GLY A 420 -3.27 21.24 9.75
N LYS A 421 -2.33 21.96 10.38
CA LYS A 421 -1.02 22.45 9.86
C LYS A 421 -0.60 23.67 10.69
N LYS A 422 0.53 23.56 11.38
CA LYS A 422 1.41 24.70 11.63
C LYS A 422 2.63 24.51 10.73
N GLU A 423 3.08 25.64 10.19
CA GLU A 423 4.25 25.81 9.31
C GLU A 423 5.53 25.17 9.83
#